data_AF-A0A970XKR4-F1
#
_entry.id   AF-A0A970XKR4-F1
#
_cell.length_a   1.000
_cell.length_b   1.000
_cell.length_c   1.000
_cell.angle_alpha   90.00
_cell.angle_beta   90.00
_cell.angle_gamma   90.00
#
_symmetry.space_group_name_H-M   'P 1'
#
loop_
_entity.id
_entity.type
_entity.pdbx_description
1 polymer ?
#
loop_
_entity_poly.entity_id
_entity_poly.type
_entity_poly.pdbx_seq_one_letter_code
_entity_poly.pdbx_strand_id
1 'polypeptide(L)'
;MDIAIVLNGPNLDLEVTEPYIICADGGYNLLKGEKTPDIIIGDMDSIGELPENIRTRIIPKQKDFTDGEFAIRLACETEGVQTIKIYGAFGGRPDHQLANLGLLRIANSLNKKA
;
A
#
# COMPACT_ATOMS: atom_id res chain seq x y z
N MET A 1 -9.23 9.37 10.90
CA MET A 1 -9.71 8.52 9.80
C MET A 1 -8.82 7.31 9.64
N ASP A 2 -9.35 6.26 9.04
CA ASP A 2 -8.60 5.05 8.72
C ASP A 2 -8.18 5.10 7.24
N ILE A 3 -6.96 4.67 6.96
CA ILE A 3 -6.39 4.57 5.61
C ILE A 3 -6.16 3.11 5.28
N ALA A 4 -6.53 2.69 4.06
CA ALA A 4 -6.15 1.38 3.54
C ALA A 4 -4.85 1.48 2.74
N ILE A 5 -3.93 0.55 2.98
CA ILE A 5 -2.78 0.29 2.13
C ILE A 5 -2.97 -1.08 1.50
N VAL A 6 -3.01 -1.15 0.17
CA VAL A 6 -3.13 -2.40 -0.58
C VAL A 6 -1.77 -2.77 -1.17
N LEU A 7 -1.22 -3.90 -0.75
CA LEU A 7 0.06 -4.43 -1.21
C LEU A 7 -0.12 -5.46 -2.34
N ASN A 8 0.97 -5.85 -2.97
CA ASN A 8 1.01 -6.80 -4.09
C ASN A 8 0.93 -8.27 -3.63
N GLY A 9 -0.12 -8.61 -2.88
CA GLY A 9 -0.47 -9.99 -2.54
C GLY A 9 -1.29 -10.66 -3.64
N PRO A 10 -1.43 -12.00 -3.62
CA PRO A 10 -2.21 -12.72 -4.63
C PRO A 10 -3.72 -12.51 -4.51
N ASN A 11 -4.25 -12.20 -3.32
CA ASN A 11 -5.69 -12.11 -3.05
C ASN A 11 -6.01 -10.99 -2.03
N LEU A 12 -7.22 -10.42 -2.12
CA LEU A 12 -7.86 -9.64 -1.06
C LEU A 12 -8.77 -10.55 -0.26
N ASP A 13 -8.34 -10.95 0.93
CA ASP A 13 -9.15 -11.80 1.82
C ASP A 13 -10.30 -11.03 2.49
N LEU A 14 -10.26 -9.70 2.45
CA LEU A 14 -11.21 -8.80 3.09
C LEU A 14 -11.54 -7.62 2.16
N GLU A 15 -12.80 -7.18 2.20
CA GLU A 15 -13.23 -5.98 1.49
C GLU A 15 -12.51 -4.74 2.03
N VAL A 16 -11.99 -3.92 1.12
CA VAL A 16 -11.40 -2.61 1.44
C VAL A 16 -12.54 -1.61 1.61
N THR A 17 -12.73 -1.06 2.80
CA THR A 17 -13.89 -0.19 3.13
C THR A 17 -13.50 1.26 3.43
N GLU A 18 -12.21 1.51 3.55
CA GLU A 18 -11.64 2.77 3.99
C GLU A 18 -11.85 3.87 2.95
N PRO A 19 -12.07 5.12 3.39
CA PRO A 19 -12.35 6.25 2.51
C PRO A 19 -11.13 6.75 1.74
N TYR A 20 -9.92 6.40 2.20
CA TYR A 20 -8.67 6.80 1.56
C TYR A 20 -7.78 5.56 1.36
N ILE A 21 -7.44 5.28 0.12
CA ILE A 21 -6.78 4.03 -0.30
C ILE A 21 -5.48 4.34 -1.04
N ILE A 22 -4.39 3.75 -0.55
CA ILE A 22 -3.06 3.81 -1.13
C ILE A 22 -2.72 2.43 -1.69
N CYS A 23 -2.51 2.32 -3.01
CA CYS A 23 -2.00 1.10 -3.62
C CYS A 23 -0.47 1.17 -3.72
N ALA A 24 0.22 0.16 -3.17
CA ALA A 24 1.65 -0.04 -3.39
C ALA A 24 1.85 -0.97 -4.59
N ASP A 25 2.33 -0.38 -5.68
CA ASP A 25 2.70 -1.02 -6.92
C ASP A 25 1.62 -2.01 -7.40
N GLY A 26 1.93 -3.31 -7.52
CA GLY A 26 0.97 -4.34 -7.95
C GLY A 26 -0.30 -4.46 -7.09
N GLY A 27 -0.36 -3.85 -5.90
CA GLY A 27 -1.60 -3.71 -5.13
C GLY A 27 -2.73 -3.01 -5.90
N TYR A 28 -2.42 -2.19 -6.91
CA TYR A 28 -3.43 -1.67 -7.84
C TYR A 28 -4.12 -2.77 -8.64
N ASN A 29 -3.36 -3.76 -9.12
CA ASN A 29 -3.92 -4.89 -9.88
C ASN A 29 -4.87 -5.74 -9.04
N LEU A 30 -4.69 -5.73 -7.73
CA LEU A 30 -5.52 -6.46 -6.80
C LEU A 30 -6.81 -5.72 -6.47
N LEU A 31 -6.75 -4.38 -6.35
CA LEU A 31 -7.92 -3.55 -6.03
C LEU A 31 -8.78 -3.21 -7.26
N LYS A 32 -8.19 -3.18 -8.47
CA LYS A 32 -8.89 -2.75 -9.68
C LYS A 32 -10.13 -3.61 -9.92
N GLY A 33 -11.26 -2.95 -10.14
CA GLY A 33 -12.57 -3.60 -10.30
C GLY A 33 -13.41 -3.65 -9.03
N GLU A 34 -12.80 -3.52 -7.85
CA GLU A 34 -13.53 -3.37 -6.58
C GLU A 34 -13.68 -1.90 -6.21
N LYS A 35 -12.57 -1.15 -6.22
CA LYS A 35 -12.53 0.28 -5.88
C LYS A 35 -11.48 1.04 -6.70
N THR A 36 -11.62 2.37 -6.68
CA THR A 36 -10.63 3.29 -7.25
C THR A 36 -9.75 3.80 -6.11
N PRO A 37 -8.42 3.58 -6.14
CA PRO A 37 -7.53 4.13 -5.12
C PRO A 37 -7.35 5.64 -5.29
N ASP A 38 -7.08 6.33 -4.19
CA ASP A 38 -6.76 7.76 -4.19
C ASP A 38 -5.36 8.02 -4.73
N ILE A 39 -4.43 7.09 -4.46
CA ILE A 39 -3.05 7.19 -4.94
C ILE A 39 -2.43 5.81 -5.18
N ILE A 40 -1.66 5.70 -6.26
CA ILE A 40 -0.78 4.57 -6.55
C ILE A 40 0.66 5.03 -6.33
N ILE A 41 1.46 4.21 -5.65
CA ILE A 41 2.88 4.50 -5.38
C ILE A 41 3.75 3.29 -5.72
N GLY A 42 5.00 3.52 -6.11
CA GLY A 42 5.94 2.43 -6.41
C GLY A 42 6.86 2.76 -7.58
N ASP A 43 7.70 1.82 -8.00
CA ASP A 43 8.50 1.96 -9.22
C ASP A 43 7.77 1.46 -10.48
N MET A 44 6.54 0.96 -10.32
CA MET A 44 5.61 0.54 -11.36
C MET A 44 6.07 -0.71 -12.11
N ASP A 45 6.95 -1.53 -11.51
CA ASP A 45 7.47 -2.73 -12.17
C ASP A 45 6.51 -3.93 -12.10
N SER A 46 5.52 -3.91 -11.20
CA SER A 46 4.45 -4.92 -11.14
C SER A 46 3.11 -4.43 -11.68
N ILE A 47 3.03 -3.20 -12.20
CA ILE A 47 1.82 -2.67 -12.85
C ILE A 47 1.96 -2.78 -14.36
N GLY A 48 0.96 -3.35 -15.03
CA GLY A 48 0.95 -3.46 -16.49
C GLY A 48 0.67 -2.11 -17.17
N GLU A 49 -0.52 -1.56 -16.93
CA GLU A 49 -0.96 -0.29 -17.48
C GLU A 49 -1.34 0.66 -16.35
N LEU A 50 -0.77 1.87 -16.39
CA LEU A 50 -1.05 2.89 -15.39
C LEU A 50 -2.33 3.64 -15.75
N PRO A 51 -3.28 3.78 -14.81
CA PRO A 51 -4.49 4.56 -15.04
C PRO A 51 -4.17 6.06 -15.15
N GLU A 52 -4.61 6.71 -16.23
CA GLU A 52 -4.36 8.14 -16.49
C GLU A 52 -5.01 9.08 -15.46
N ASN A 53 -6.13 8.65 -14.86
CA ASN A 53 -6.96 9.48 -13.99
C ASN A 53 -6.74 9.26 -12.48
N ILE A 54 -5.74 8.48 -12.09
CA ILE A 54 -5.42 8.23 -10.69
C ILE A 54 -4.09 8.90 -10.35
N ARG A 55 -4.07 9.61 -9.22
CA ARG A 55 -2.84 10.23 -8.72
C ARG A 55 -1.78 9.15 -8.56
N THR A 56 -0.64 9.34 -9.19
CA THR A 56 0.45 8.36 -9.17
C THR A 56 1.74 9.01 -8.69
N ARG A 57 2.45 8.36 -7.77
CA ARG A 57 3.77 8.81 -7.28
C ARG A 57 4.80 7.74 -7.58
N ILE A 58 5.50 7.95 -8.70
CA ILE A 58 6.60 7.08 -9.12
C ILE A 58 7.80 7.33 -8.20
N ILE A 59 8.37 6.25 -7.65
CA ILE A 59 9.59 6.27 -6.85
C ILE A 59 10.70 5.46 -7.53
N PRO A 60 11.98 5.79 -7.32
CA PRO A 60 13.08 5.07 -7.96
C PRO A 60 13.08 3.57 -7.62
N LYS A 61 13.54 2.75 -8.57
CA LYS A 61 13.74 1.31 -8.37
C LYS A 61 14.85 1.02 -7.37
N GLN A 62 15.96 1.76 -7.46
CA GLN A 62 17.08 1.64 -6.53
C GLN A 62 16.85 2.58 -5.34
N LYS A 63 16.50 2.00 -4.19
CA LYS A 63 16.16 2.70 -2.94
C LYS A 63 16.37 1.78 -1.74
N ASP A 64 16.51 2.36 -0.55
CA ASP A 64 16.72 1.63 0.71
C ASP A 64 15.42 1.29 1.46
N PHE A 65 14.27 1.49 0.83
CA PHE A 65 12.94 1.24 1.41
C PHE A 65 12.02 0.53 0.41
N THR A 66 11.04 -0.22 0.92
CA THR A 66 10.03 -0.88 0.08
C THR A 66 8.92 0.08 -0.31
N ASP A 67 8.16 -0.24 -1.36
CA ASP A 67 6.97 0.54 -1.73
C ASP A 67 5.94 0.55 -0.60
N GLY A 68 5.80 -0.56 0.14
CA GLY A 68 4.98 -0.64 1.34
C GLY A 68 5.45 0.30 2.45
N GLU A 69 6.76 0.42 2.68
CA GLU A 69 7.28 1.38 3.68
C GLU A 69 6.95 2.81 3.27
N PHE A 70 7.10 3.13 1.98
CA PHE A 70 6.74 4.44 1.47
C PHE A 70 5.24 4.71 1.60
N ALA A 71 4.39 3.68 1.41
CA ALA A 71 2.95 3.77 1.61
C ALA A 71 2.61 4.18 3.05
N ILE A 72 3.28 3.56 4.03
CA ILE A 72 3.10 3.86 5.46
C ILE A 72 3.48 5.31 5.75
N ARG A 73 4.64 5.76 5.24
CA ARG A 73 5.11 7.14 5.43
C ARG A 73 4.13 8.15 4.82
N LEU A 74 3.65 7.89 3.61
CA LEU A 74 2.65 8.73 2.94
C LEU A 74 1.32 8.75 3.70
N ALA A 75 0.85 7.61 4.18
CA ALA A 75 -0.35 7.54 5.02
C ALA A 75 -0.19 8.41 6.27
N CYS A 76 0.98 8.38 6.91
CA CYS A 76 1.28 9.18 8.10
C CYS A 76 1.32 10.70 7.85
N GLU A 77 1.67 11.13 6.64
CA GLU A 77 1.62 12.54 6.22
C GLU A 77 0.18 13.06 6.07
N THR A 78 -0.81 12.17 6.04
CA THR A 78 -2.22 12.54 5.86
C THR A 78 -2.83 13.03 7.17
N GLU A 79 -3.37 14.24 7.17
CA GLU A 79 -3.93 14.88 8.35
C GLU A 79 -5.09 14.05 8.94
N GLY A 80 -5.07 13.86 10.27
CA GLY A 80 -6.12 13.13 10.98
C GLY A 80 -6.10 11.61 10.82
N VAL A 81 -5.06 11.00 10.23
CA VAL A 81 -4.91 9.53 10.20
C VAL A 81 -4.73 8.96 11.62
N GLN A 82 -5.54 7.94 11.94
CA GLN A 82 -5.53 7.24 13.23
C GLN A 82 -5.07 5.79 13.09
N THR A 83 -5.62 5.07 12.10
CA THR A 83 -5.32 3.67 11.83
C THR A 83 -4.90 3.49 10.38
N ILE A 84 -3.94 2.60 10.14
CA ILE A 84 -3.55 2.16 8.81
C ILE A 84 -3.88 0.68 8.70
N LYS A 85 -4.79 0.30 7.79
CA LYS A 85 -5.09 -1.11 7.55
C LYS A 85 -4.30 -1.60 6.34
N ILE A 86 -3.58 -2.71 6.50
CA ILE A 86 -2.72 -3.27 5.45
C ILE A 86 -3.42 -4.50 4.85
N TYR A 87 -3.66 -4.46 3.55
CA TYR A 87 -4.29 -5.49 2.74
C TYR A 87 -3.28 -6.11 1.78
N GLY A 88 -3.54 -7.34 1.32
CA GLY A 88 -2.64 -8.05 0.39
C GLY A 88 -1.25 -8.33 0.96
N ALA A 89 -1.11 -8.36 2.29
CA ALA A 89 0.18 -8.53 2.96
C ALA A 89 0.71 -9.98 2.95
N PHE A 90 -0.18 -10.95 2.75
CA PHE A 90 0.11 -12.38 2.85
C PHE A 90 -0.20 -13.12 1.56
N GLY A 91 0.37 -14.33 1.44
CA GLY A 91 0.29 -15.15 0.23
C GLY A 91 1.44 -14.92 -0.75
N GLY A 92 1.66 -15.87 -1.65
CA GLY A 92 2.74 -15.80 -2.63
C GLY A 92 4.12 -15.95 -1.99
N ARG A 93 4.97 -14.92 -2.14
CA ARG A 93 6.40 -14.94 -1.79
C ARG A 93 6.66 -14.80 -0.27
N PRO A 94 7.21 -15.82 0.43
CA PRO A 94 7.38 -15.77 1.89
C PRO A 94 8.31 -14.65 2.39
N ASP A 95 9.33 -14.29 1.61
CA ASP A 95 10.27 -13.21 1.93
C ASP A 95 9.58 -11.84 1.93
N HIS A 96 8.67 -11.59 0.99
CA HIS A 96 7.86 -10.37 0.97
C HIS A 96 6.89 -10.34 2.16
N GLN A 97 6.28 -11.48 2.51
CA GLN A 97 5.37 -11.56 3.66
C GLN A 97 6.09 -11.21 4.97
N LEU A 98 7.33 -11.69 5.14
CA LEU A 98 8.15 -11.33 6.30
C LEU A 98 8.49 -9.83 6.30
N ALA A 99 8.81 -9.24 5.14
CA ALA A 99 9.03 -7.81 5.02
C ALA A 99 7.77 -7.00 5.37
N ASN A 100 6.59 -7.49 4.99
CA ASN A 100 5.30 -6.85 5.27
C ASN A 100 4.98 -6.79 6.77
N LEU A 101 5.41 -7.79 7.57
CA LEU A 101 5.33 -7.70 9.03
C LEU A 101 6.15 -6.53 9.59
N GLY A 102 7.27 -6.18 8.93
CA GLY A 102 8.06 -5.00 9.26
C GLY A 102 7.30 -3.68 9.12
N LEU A 103 6.27 -3.62 8.27
CA LEU A 103 5.44 -2.43 8.11
C LEU A 103 4.67 -2.08 9.39
N LEU A 104 4.26 -3.09 10.16
CA LEU A 104 3.63 -2.88 11.47
C LEU A 104 4.59 -2.18 12.44
N ARG A 105 5.87 -2.56 12.42
CA ARG A 105 6.90 -1.93 13.22
C ARG A 105 7.15 -0.49 12.78
N ILE A 106 7.18 -0.24 11.48
CA ILE A 106 7.36 1.11 10.91
C ILE A 106 6.19 2.01 11.31
N ALA A 107 4.94 1.58 11.11
CA ALA A 107 3.76 2.33 11.52
C ALA A 107 3.80 2.69 13.02
N ASN A 108 4.13 1.70 13.87
CA ASN A 108 4.25 1.93 15.30
C ASN A 108 5.39 2.90 15.65
N SER A 109 6.52 2.87 14.94
CA SER A 109 7.62 3.84 15.14
C SER A 109 7.23 5.28 14.79
N LEU A 110 6.21 5.45 13.95
CA LEU A 110 5.61 6.73 13.56
C LEU A 110 4.39 7.09 14.43
N ASN A 111 4.17 6.40 15.56
CA ASN A 111 3.06 6.58 16.48
C ASN A 111 1.68 6.37 15.82
N LYS A 112 1.59 5.46 14.84
CA LYS A 112 0.33 5.06 14.20
C LYS A 112 -0.03 3.63 14.55
N LYS A 113 -1.33 3.37 14.67
CA LYS A 113 -1.88 2.02 14.79
C LYS A 113 -1.94 1.38 13.41
N ALA A 114 -1.47 0.14 13.28
CA ALA A 114 -1.61 -0.68 12.09
C ALA A 114 -2.08 -2.09 12.46
#